data_AF-C5L7H5-F1
#
_entry.id   AF-C5L7H5-F1
#
_cell.length_a   1.000
_cell.length_b   1.000
_cell.length_c   1.000
_cell.angle_alpha   90.00
_cell.angle_beta   90.00
_cell.angle_gamma   90.00
#
_symmetry.space_group_name_H-M   'P 1'
#
loop_
_entity.id
_entity.type
_entity.pdbx_description
1 polymer ?
#
loop_
_entity_poly.entity_id
_entity_poly.type
_entity_poly.pdbx_seq_one_letter_code
_entity_poly.pdbx_strand_id
1 'polypeptide(L)'
;MSQSPASSEVGVNFFGLPCMLQEELDFVEPTTFMVGDNLCTFHFLTRKERAMHKETSEGFDPLSDAEKGSSPDGVNLKPRYPAVDYFRGTTILFVVTFHLIWVLGGFELIPDFPVMAGYNLPITNYLYFLAFYAVSFFWVNLSRFVHPWIQYLLFPVVTLSCIYMLCWESERSGVCTIMLCVGLSLAIVHEDRIKWRNLIIRTLKLGVAAGIISALTYIFIPTSPIYFGAIHCITLNTLLTMIFIRVPRIAFVGFISIQLFTMMGRVFPLEIPMDRPTVDVIPWFHNLGYCLLGVWLHSVGAHKISAIELIPGRPMHFEDTVFTFFGRHSLTVYLAHMLPALFILGVHVYSKWW
;
A
#
# COMPACT_ATOMS: atom_id res chain seq x y z
N MET A 1 21.51 9.15 -73.38
CA MET A 1 22.33 7.95 -73.66
C MET A 1 22.66 7.33 -72.30
N SER A 2 21.80 6.51 -71.71
CA SER A 2 21.51 5.09 -72.02
C SER A 2 22.71 4.17 -71.79
N GLN A 3 22.45 3.15 -70.96
CA GLN A 3 23.06 1.81 -70.89
C GLN A 3 24.07 1.54 -69.75
N SER A 4 23.58 0.72 -68.81
CA SER A 4 24.35 -0.30 -68.08
C SER A 4 24.72 -1.47 -69.02
N PRO A 5 25.79 -2.22 -68.69
CA PRO A 5 25.65 -3.66 -68.39
C PRO A 5 26.50 -4.05 -67.15
N ALA A 6 26.08 -4.91 -66.21
CA ALA A 6 25.82 -6.36 -66.21
C ALA A 6 27.08 -7.25 -66.08
N SER A 7 27.11 -8.06 -64.99
CA SER A 7 27.77 -9.38 -64.77
C SER A 7 29.32 -9.45 -64.85
N SER A 8 30.07 -10.27 -64.13
CA SER A 8 29.86 -11.57 -63.43
C SER A 8 31.11 -11.92 -62.59
N GLU A 9 30.91 -12.61 -61.46
CA GLU A 9 31.67 -13.76 -60.89
C GLU A 9 33.21 -13.65 -60.73
N VAL A 10 33.84 -14.10 -59.64
CA VAL A 10 34.08 -15.53 -59.32
C VAL A 10 34.66 -15.68 -57.91
N GLY A 11 34.06 -16.60 -57.12
CA GLY A 11 34.71 -17.65 -56.31
C GLY A 11 35.46 -17.22 -55.05
N VAL A 12 35.36 -17.90 -53.91
CA VAL A 12 35.60 -19.35 -53.77
C VAL A 12 34.75 -19.93 -52.64
N ASN A 13 34.00 -20.98 -52.99
CA ASN A 13 33.35 -21.94 -52.10
C ASN A 13 34.38 -22.88 -51.47
N PHE A 14 34.16 -23.30 -50.22
CA PHE A 14 34.61 -24.61 -49.74
C PHE A 14 33.49 -25.30 -48.96
N PHE A 15 32.89 -26.29 -49.65
CA PHE A 15 32.20 -27.52 -49.20
C PHE A 15 31.10 -27.40 -48.13
N GLY A 16 29.87 -27.91 -48.29
CA GLY A 16 29.32 -28.78 -49.34
C GLY A 16 28.30 -29.77 -48.75
N LEU A 17 27.03 -29.58 -49.11
CA LEU A 17 26.00 -30.63 -49.34
C LEU A 17 25.32 -31.34 -48.14
N PRO A 18 24.13 -31.99 -48.30
CA PRO A 18 22.82 -31.33 -48.20
C PRO A 18 21.75 -32.13 -47.39
N CYS A 19 20.62 -31.48 -47.11
CA CYS A 19 19.30 -32.07 -46.83
C CYS A 19 19.13 -32.91 -45.55
N MET A 20 18.01 -32.64 -44.85
CA MET A 20 17.55 -33.22 -43.57
C MET A 20 18.17 -32.60 -42.32
N LEU A 21 17.27 -32.17 -41.41
CA LEU A 21 17.50 -31.53 -40.10
C LEU A 21 17.39 -29.99 -40.03
N GLN A 22 16.43 -29.41 -40.76
CA GLN A 22 15.90 -28.07 -40.46
C GLN A 22 14.35 -28.03 -40.58
N GLU A 23 13.70 -29.15 -40.28
CA GLU A 23 12.26 -29.31 -40.08
C GLU A 23 12.09 -30.20 -38.85
N GLU A 24 12.09 -29.59 -37.67
CA GLU A 24 11.46 -30.07 -36.43
C GLU A 24 11.82 -29.08 -35.33
N LEU A 25 11.05 -27.99 -35.23
CA LEU A 25 10.77 -27.27 -33.98
C LEU A 25 9.63 -26.25 -34.21
N ASP A 26 8.62 -26.69 -34.96
CA ASP A 26 7.26 -26.15 -34.90
C ASP A 26 6.37 -27.26 -34.34
N PHE A 27 6.17 -27.26 -33.03
CA PHE A 27 4.91 -27.64 -32.38
C PHE A 27 5.07 -27.48 -30.88
N VAL A 28 4.59 -26.36 -30.33
CA VAL A 28 3.58 -26.31 -29.25
C VAL A 28 3.14 -24.84 -29.21
N GLU A 29 2.07 -24.51 -29.93
CA GLU A 29 1.14 -23.52 -29.41
C GLU A 29 0.60 -24.05 -28.08
N PRO A 30 0.52 -23.21 -27.05
CA PRO A 30 -0.66 -23.20 -26.24
C PRO A 30 -1.15 -21.76 -26.15
N THR A 31 -2.22 -21.53 -26.90
CA THR A 31 -3.34 -20.69 -26.53
C THR A 31 -3.00 -19.23 -26.25
N THR A 32 -3.40 -18.41 -27.21
CA THR A 32 -4.35 -17.31 -26.97
C THR A 32 -5.20 -17.61 -25.74
N PHE A 33 -4.72 -17.25 -24.55
CA PHE A 33 -5.63 -16.94 -23.46
C PHE A 33 -6.25 -15.64 -23.94
N MET A 34 -7.36 -15.77 -24.69
CA MET A 34 -8.38 -14.74 -24.68
C MET A 34 -8.73 -14.58 -23.20
N VAL A 35 -7.98 -13.71 -22.53
CA VAL A 35 -8.42 -13.03 -21.34
C VAL A 35 -9.65 -12.31 -21.85
N GLY A 36 -10.80 -12.97 -21.71
CA GLY A 36 -12.09 -12.39 -22.03
C GLY A 36 -12.18 -11.01 -21.39
N ASP A 37 -13.03 -10.18 -21.97
CA ASP A 37 -13.34 -8.78 -21.64
C ASP A 37 -13.72 -8.54 -20.17
N ASN A 38 -12.85 -8.94 -19.25
CA ASN A 38 -12.96 -8.83 -17.83
C ASN A 38 -12.12 -7.61 -17.46
N LEU A 39 -12.81 -6.53 -17.09
CA LEU A 39 -12.22 -5.28 -16.61
C LEU A 39 -11.11 -5.47 -15.55
N CYS A 40 -11.05 -6.63 -14.88
CA CYS A 40 -10.03 -6.96 -13.88
C CYS A 40 -8.61 -7.08 -14.47
N THR A 41 -8.40 -7.60 -15.68
CA THR A 41 -7.04 -7.90 -16.17
C THR A 41 -6.31 -6.66 -16.68
N PHE A 42 -7.05 -5.66 -17.18
CA PHE A 42 -6.49 -4.37 -17.60
C PHE A 42 -5.81 -3.59 -16.47
N HIS A 43 -6.15 -3.88 -15.21
CA HIS A 43 -5.51 -3.23 -14.07
C HIS A 43 -4.11 -3.77 -13.77
N PHE A 44 -3.82 -5.01 -14.19
CA PHE A 44 -2.54 -5.69 -13.96
C PHE A 44 -1.49 -5.43 -15.04
N LEU A 45 -1.90 -4.82 -16.16
CA LEU A 45 -1.00 -4.42 -17.24
C LEU A 45 -0.25 -3.12 -16.90
N THR A 46 1.04 -3.07 -17.24
CA THR A 46 1.86 -1.85 -17.18
C THR A 46 1.32 -0.77 -18.12
N ARG A 47 1.69 0.51 -17.93
CA ARG A 47 1.29 1.63 -18.82
C ARG A 47 1.56 1.33 -20.30
N LYS A 48 2.70 0.70 -20.61
CA LYS A 48 3.09 0.25 -21.95
C LYS A 48 2.13 -0.83 -22.48
N GLU A 49 1.84 -1.86 -21.69
CA GLU A 49 0.92 -2.93 -22.08
C GLU A 49 -0.52 -2.43 -22.25
N ARG A 50 -0.98 -1.50 -21.40
CA ARG A 50 -2.27 -0.81 -21.57
C ARG A 50 -2.31 0.05 -22.84
N ALA A 51 -1.23 0.75 -23.17
CA ALA A 51 -1.14 1.56 -24.37
C ALA A 51 -1.11 0.70 -25.65
N MET A 52 -0.43 -0.46 -25.60
CA MET A 52 -0.45 -1.44 -26.69
C MET A 52 -1.83 -2.09 -26.85
N HIS A 53 -2.51 -2.42 -25.75
CA HIS A 53 -3.86 -2.98 -25.79
C HIS A 53 -4.94 -1.98 -26.26
N LYS A 54 -4.71 -0.68 -26.10
CA LYS A 54 -5.64 0.38 -26.55
C LYS A 54 -5.40 0.81 -28.01
N GLU A 55 -4.49 0.15 -28.74
CA GLU A 55 -4.06 0.55 -30.09
C GLU A 55 -3.56 2.02 -30.17
N THR A 56 -3.11 2.58 -29.04
CA THR A 56 -2.55 3.95 -28.96
C THR A 56 -1.03 3.95 -28.93
N SER A 57 -0.38 2.92 -29.49
CA SER A 57 1.08 2.77 -29.45
C SER A 57 1.82 3.74 -30.40
N GLU A 58 1.15 4.24 -31.44
CA GLU A 58 1.70 5.31 -32.29
C GLU A 58 1.54 6.66 -31.58
N GLY A 59 2.59 7.08 -30.86
CA GLY A 59 2.68 8.43 -30.26
C GLY A 59 2.72 8.49 -28.72
N PHE A 60 2.80 7.35 -28.02
CA PHE A 60 2.90 7.32 -26.57
C PHE A 60 4.29 7.79 -26.08
N ASP A 61 4.40 9.06 -25.68
CA ASP A 61 5.57 9.60 -24.96
C ASP A 61 5.27 9.68 -23.45
N PRO A 62 5.85 8.79 -22.63
CA PRO A 62 5.54 8.69 -21.20
C PRO A 62 5.83 9.96 -20.39
N LEU A 63 6.70 10.85 -20.89
CA LEU A 63 7.05 12.12 -20.25
C LEU A 63 6.04 13.24 -20.59
N SER A 64 5.57 13.32 -21.84
CA SER A 64 4.64 14.37 -22.31
C SER A 64 3.23 14.23 -21.72
N ASP A 65 2.75 12.99 -21.58
CA ASP A 65 1.36 12.72 -21.15
C ASP A 65 1.20 12.68 -19.63
N ALA A 66 2.31 12.64 -18.89
CA ALA A 66 2.30 12.82 -17.44
C ALA A 66 2.23 14.31 -17.05
N GLU A 67 2.73 15.22 -17.90
CA GLU A 67 2.59 16.67 -17.74
C GLU A 67 1.25 17.22 -18.24
N LYS A 68 0.63 16.57 -19.23
CA LYS A 68 -0.71 16.95 -19.71
C LYS A 68 -1.78 16.22 -18.92
N GLY A 69 -2.28 16.88 -17.87
CA GLY A 69 -3.52 16.52 -17.16
C GLY A 69 -4.80 16.63 -17.99
N SER A 70 -4.77 16.30 -19.28
CA SER A 70 -5.90 16.34 -20.19
C SER A 70 -5.98 15.03 -20.97
N SER A 71 -6.96 14.20 -20.61
CA SER A 71 -7.50 13.19 -21.51
C SER A 71 -7.96 13.87 -22.82
N PRO A 72 -7.92 13.19 -23.98
CA PRO A 72 -8.43 13.73 -25.25
C PRO A 72 -9.87 14.26 -25.17
N ASP A 73 -10.62 13.87 -24.13
CA ASP A 73 -12.02 14.28 -23.89
C ASP A 73 -12.18 15.55 -23.02
N GLY A 74 -11.10 16.29 -22.73
CA GLY A 74 -11.19 17.56 -21.98
C GLY A 74 -11.65 17.43 -20.52
N VAL A 75 -11.70 16.21 -19.99
CA VAL A 75 -12.03 15.96 -18.58
C VAL A 75 -10.83 16.36 -17.72
N ASN A 76 -11.03 17.37 -16.87
CA ASN A 76 -10.07 17.77 -15.84
C ASN A 76 -9.92 16.62 -14.83
N LEU A 77 -8.98 15.71 -15.10
CA LEU A 77 -8.67 14.60 -14.22
C LEU A 77 -7.97 15.18 -12.99
N LYS A 78 -8.64 15.09 -11.84
CA LYS A 78 -8.09 15.50 -10.55
C LYS A 78 -6.65 14.93 -10.40
N PRO A 79 -5.64 15.75 -10.07
CA PRO A 79 -4.26 15.28 -9.97
C PRO A 79 -4.19 14.12 -8.98
N ARG A 80 -3.61 13.01 -9.45
CA ARG A 80 -3.42 11.79 -8.64
C ARG A 80 -1.99 11.76 -8.12
N TYR A 81 -1.83 11.15 -6.96
CA TYR A 81 -0.53 11.09 -6.25
C TYR A 81 -0.14 9.62 -6.04
N PRO A 82 0.55 9.00 -7.03
CA PRO A 82 0.81 7.57 -7.05
C PRO A 82 1.62 7.06 -5.86
N ALA A 83 2.58 7.84 -5.35
CA ALA A 83 3.32 7.45 -4.15
C ALA A 83 2.40 7.30 -2.93
N VAL A 84 1.44 8.21 -2.75
CA VAL A 84 0.52 8.15 -1.61
C VAL A 84 -0.36 6.90 -1.69
N ASP A 85 -0.89 6.61 -2.87
CA ASP A 85 -1.68 5.41 -3.11
C ASP A 85 -0.84 4.15 -2.93
N TYR A 86 0.40 4.12 -3.44
CA TYR A 86 1.32 3.00 -3.27
C TYR A 86 1.57 2.68 -1.79
N PHE A 87 2.00 3.67 -1.00
CA PHE A 87 2.32 3.46 0.41
C PHE A 87 1.09 3.08 1.22
N ARG A 88 -0.06 3.70 0.93
CA ARG A 88 -1.33 3.33 1.55
C ARG A 88 -1.73 1.90 1.21
N GLY A 89 -1.46 1.48 -0.03
CA GLY A 89 -1.71 0.14 -0.55
C GLY A 89 -0.84 -0.94 0.10
N THR A 90 0.47 -0.71 0.18
CA THR A 90 1.39 -1.62 0.86
C THR A 90 1.04 -1.75 2.34
N THR A 91 0.70 -0.64 3.01
CA THR A 91 0.31 -0.68 4.43
C THR A 91 -1.03 -1.39 4.65
N ILE A 92 -2.05 -1.17 3.82
CA ILE A 92 -3.33 -1.88 4.02
C ILE A 92 -3.18 -3.39 3.80
N LEU A 93 -2.39 -3.82 2.81
CA LEU A 93 -2.10 -5.24 2.61
C LEU A 93 -1.32 -5.83 3.80
N PHE A 94 -0.37 -5.07 4.35
CA PHE A 94 0.35 -5.46 5.56
C PHE A 94 -0.61 -5.70 6.74
N VAL A 95 -1.48 -4.73 7.02
CA VAL A 95 -2.45 -4.80 8.13
C VAL A 95 -3.44 -5.95 7.94
N VAL A 96 -3.96 -6.14 6.72
CA VAL A 96 -4.85 -7.27 6.40
C VAL A 96 -4.15 -8.61 6.63
N THR A 97 -2.89 -8.73 6.22
CA THR A 97 -2.09 -9.94 6.43
C THR A 97 -1.87 -10.21 7.91
N PHE A 98 -1.54 -9.19 8.70
CA PHE A 98 -1.41 -9.29 10.15
C PHE A 98 -2.70 -9.80 10.80
N HIS A 99 -3.85 -9.19 10.48
CA HIS A 99 -5.14 -9.59 11.04
C HIS A 99 -5.53 -11.00 10.61
N LEU A 100 -5.22 -11.42 9.38
CA LEU A 100 -5.48 -12.78 8.92
C LEU A 100 -4.71 -13.81 9.75
N ILE A 101 -3.43 -13.57 10.04
CA ILE A 101 -2.62 -14.45 10.89
C ILE A 101 -3.20 -14.51 12.31
N TRP A 102 -3.64 -13.37 12.85
CA TRP A 102 -4.27 -13.30 14.16
C TRP A 102 -5.57 -14.10 14.22
N VAL A 103 -6.44 -13.97 13.21
CA VAL A 103 -7.68 -14.76 13.09
C VAL A 103 -7.35 -16.25 13.01
N LEU A 104 -6.42 -16.66 12.15
CA LEU A 104 -6.01 -18.06 12.01
C LEU A 104 -5.41 -18.62 13.31
N GLY A 105 -4.65 -17.81 14.05
CA GLY A 105 -4.16 -18.14 15.39
C GLY A 105 -5.30 -18.33 16.39
N GLY A 106 -6.34 -17.49 16.33
CA GLY A 106 -7.55 -17.64 17.15
C GLY A 106 -8.34 -18.92 16.87
N PHE A 107 -8.23 -19.47 15.65
CA PHE A 107 -8.78 -20.78 15.27
C PHE A 107 -7.85 -21.96 15.57
N GLU A 108 -6.69 -21.73 16.18
CA GLU A 108 -5.68 -22.76 16.46
C GLU A 108 -5.17 -23.48 15.18
N LEU A 109 -5.30 -22.83 14.01
CA LEU A 109 -4.86 -23.37 12.71
C LEU A 109 -3.35 -23.18 12.46
N ILE A 110 -2.69 -22.36 13.28
CA ILE A 110 -1.26 -22.09 13.22
C ILE A 110 -0.64 -22.54 14.54
N PRO A 111 0.26 -23.55 14.53
CA PRO A 111 0.74 -24.23 15.74
C PRO A 111 1.66 -23.36 16.60
N ASP A 112 2.36 -22.39 16.00
CA ASP A 112 3.33 -21.52 16.67
C ASP A 112 2.93 -20.05 16.50
N PHE A 113 1.82 -19.63 17.11
CA PHE A 113 1.51 -18.19 17.18
C PHE A 113 2.62 -17.52 18.01
N PRO A 114 3.38 -16.56 17.44
CA PRO A 114 4.57 -16.03 18.10
C PRO A 114 4.22 -15.47 19.48
N VAL A 115 4.96 -15.92 20.50
CA VAL A 115 4.77 -15.51 21.88
C VAL A 115 4.95 -14.00 21.98
N MET A 116 3.96 -13.34 22.58
CA MET A 116 3.92 -11.90 22.85
C MET A 116 5.17 -11.46 23.63
N ALA A 117 6.23 -11.05 22.93
CA ALA A 117 7.39 -10.45 23.57
C ALA A 117 6.95 -9.15 24.23
N GLY A 118 7.22 -9.05 25.54
CA GLY A 118 6.57 -8.12 26.45
C GLY A 118 6.61 -6.65 26.04
N TYR A 119 5.66 -5.90 26.59
CA TYR A 119 5.50 -4.45 26.48
C TYR A 119 6.79 -3.71 26.85
N ASN A 120 7.61 -3.45 25.85
CA ASN A 120 8.51 -2.32 25.85
C ASN A 120 8.28 -1.63 24.50
N LEU A 121 8.21 -0.30 24.52
CA LEU A 121 8.18 0.55 23.33
C LEU A 121 9.61 1.02 23.01
N PRO A 122 10.65 0.16 22.88
CA PRO A 122 11.95 0.68 22.54
C PRO A 122 11.87 1.15 21.08
N ILE A 123 12.45 2.32 20.85
CA ILE A 123 12.63 2.86 19.49
C ILE A 123 13.23 1.82 18.53
N THR A 124 13.98 0.85 19.05
CA THR A 124 14.55 -0.27 18.30
C THR A 124 13.50 -1.04 17.50
N ASN A 125 12.28 -1.28 18.02
CA ASN A 125 11.28 -2.07 17.32
C ASN A 125 10.68 -1.31 16.13
N TYR A 126 10.46 0.00 16.28
CA TYR A 126 10.09 0.88 15.17
C TYR A 126 11.21 0.98 14.12
N LEU A 127 12.48 1.00 14.56
CA LEU A 127 13.63 0.99 13.66
C LEU A 127 13.76 -0.35 12.92
N TYR A 128 13.53 -1.48 13.60
CA TYR A 128 13.49 -2.79 12.96
C TYR A 128 12.36 -2.87 11.94
N PHE A 129 11.15 -2.45 12.31
CA PHE A 129 10.03 -2.38 11.37
C PHE A 129 10.36 -1.51 10.16
N LEU A 130 10.91 -0.31 10.39
CA LEU A 130 11.31 0.59 9.31
C LEU A 130 12.38 -0.03 8.41
N ALA A 131 13.38 -0.69 8.99
CA ALA A 131 14.43 -1.38 8.26
C ALA A 131 13.84 -2.53 7.43
N PHE A 132 13.00 -3.38 8.02
CA PHE A 132 12.29 -4.44 7.30
C PHE A 132 11.44 -3.87 6.17
N TYR A 133 10.66 -2.82 6.43
CA TYR A 133 9.80 -2.18 5.44
C TYR A 133 10.61 -1.58 4.29
N ALA A 134 11.75 -0.93 4.58
CA ALA A 134 12.65 -0.36 3.58
C ALA A 134 13.35 -1.45 2.75
N VAL A 135 13.85 -2.52 3.39
CA VAL A 135 14.46 -3.67 2.73
C VAL A 135 13.44 -4.39 1.85
N SER A 136 12.23 -4.60 2.37
CA SER A 136 11.09 -5.15 1.61
C SER A 136 10.83 -4.31 0.38
N PHE A 137 10.65 -2.99 0.56
CA PHE A 137 10.42 -2.05 -0.51
C PHE A 137 11.53 -2.17 -1.57
N PHE A 138 12.79 -2.16 -1.17
CA PHE A 138 13.90 -2.27 -2.10
C PHE A 138 13.87 -3.58 -2.91
N TRP A 139 13.82 -4.74 -2.24
CA TRP A 139 13.89 -6.04 -2.92
C TRP A 139 12.65 -6.38 -3.75
N VAL A 140 11.45 -6.07 -3.23
CA VAL A 140 10.18 -6.24 -3.94
C VAL A 140 10.21 -5.41 -5.22
N ASN A 141 10.59 -4.14 -5.15
CA ASN A 141 10.64 -3.28 -6.34
C ASN A 141 11.81 -3.61 -7.28
N LEU A 142 12.95 -4.11 -6.79
CA LEU A 142 14.06 -4.56 -7.63
C LEU A 142 13.71 -5.82 -8.43
N SER A 143 13.01 -6.78 -7.82
CA SER A 143 12.61 -8.04 -8.47
C SER A 143 11.67 -7.83 -9.66
N ARG A 144 10.96 -6.70 -9.69
CA ARG A 144 10.07 -6.30 -10.78
C ARG A 144 10.79 -6.20 -12.13
N PHE A 145 12.08 -5.83 -12.13
CA PHE A 145 12.87 -5.74 -13.36
C PHE A 145 13.18 -7.10 -13.98
N VAL A 146 13.11 -8.18 -13.18
CA VAL A 146 13.18 -9.55 -13.68
C VAL A 146 11.81 -9.97 -14.19
N HIS A 147 10.79 -9.86 -13.35
CA HIS A 147 9.42 -10.15 -13.72
C HIS A 147 8.42 -9.49 -12.75
N PRO A 148 7.35 -8.80 -13.22
CA PRO A 148 6.38 -8.15 -12.34
C PRO A 148 5.71 -9.07 -11.30
N TRP A 149 5.37 -10.31 -11.64
CA TRP A 149 4.80 -11.28 -10.69
C TRP A 149 5.72 -11.65 -9.52
N ILE A 150 7.05 -11.62 -9.68
CA ILE A 150 7.97 -11.95 -8.59
C ILE A 150 7.83 -10.94 -7.44
N GLN A 151 7.59 -9.67 -7.78
CA GLN A 151 7.28 -8.62 -6.81
C GLN A 151 6.14 -9.02 -5.87
N TYR A 152 5.06 -9.57 -6.44
CA TYR A 152 3.86 -9.95 -5.71
C TYR A 152 4.02 -11.26 -4.93
N LEU A 153 4.97 -12.11 -5.31
CA LEU A 153 5.35 -13.31 -4.55
C LEU A 153 6.26 -12.96 -3.36
N LEU A 154 7.22 -12.05 -3.55
CA LEU A 154 8.17 -11.66 -2.52
C LEU A 154 7.52 -10.81 -1.42
N PHE A 155 6.62 -9.89 -1.79
CA PHE A 155 5.96 -9.02 -0.81
C PHE A 155 5.31 -9.78 0.37
N PRO A 156 4.47 -10.81 0.15
CA PRO A 156 3.88 -11.56 1.25
C PRO A 156 4.92 -12.35 2.05
N VAL A 157 5.98 -12.90 1.43
CA VAL A 157 7.06 -13.60 2.15
C VAL A 157 7.77 -12.66 3.13
N VAL A 158 8.12 -11.45 2.68
CA VAL A 158 8.80 -10.50 3.55
C VAL A 158 7.84 -9.92 4.60
N THR A 159 6.58 -9.70 4.24
CA THR A 159 5.52 -9.27 5.16
C THR A 159 5.31 -10.30 6.27
N LEU A 160 5.19 -11.58 5.94
CA LEU A 160 5.05 -12.68 6.89
C LEU A 160 6.27 -12.78 7.80
N SER A 161 7.48 -12.68 7.25
CA SER A 161 8.72 -12.68 8.02
C SER A 161 8.77 -11.52 9.03
N CYS A 162 8.36 -10.32 8.60
CA CYS A 162 8.29 -9.14 9.47
C CYS A 162 7.27 -9.33 10.59
N ILE A 163 6.06 -9.80 10.28
CA ILE A 163 5.02 -10.06 11.27
C ILE A 163 5.46 -11.15 12.25
N TYR A 164 6.12 -12.20 11.78
CA TYR A 164 6.60 -13.26 12.67
C TYR A 164 7.67 -12.76 13.65
N MET A 165 8.62 -11.92 13.18
CA MET A 165 9.70 -11.39 13.99
C MET A 165 9.29 -10.27 14.96
N LEU A 166 8.31 -9.44 14.57
CA LEU A 166 7.95 -8.21 15.29
C LEU A 166 6.51 -8.21 15.84
N CYS A 167 5.70 -9.21 15.48
CA CYS A 167 4.29 -9.45 15.81
C CYS A 167 3.51 -8.17 16.18
N TRP A 168 3.41 -7.85 17.47
CA TRP A 168 2.60 -6.72 17.97
C TRP A 168 3.12 -5.33 17.54
N GLU A 169 4.44 -5.15 17.50
CA GLU A 169 5.05 -3.88 17.09
C GLU A 169 4.83 -3.62 15.59
N SER A 170 4.60 -4.68 14.83
CA SER A 170 4.30 -4.60 13.41
C SER A 170 2.90 -4.02 13.14
N GLU A 171 1.92 -4.33 13.99
CA GLU A 171 0.58 -3.73 13.94
C GLU A 171 0.62 -2.23 14.25
N ARG A 172 1.22 -1.86 15.38
CA ARG A 172 1.37 -0.46 15.81
C ARG A 172 2.09 0.37 14.76
N SER A 173 3.17 -0.16 14.19
CA SER A 173 3.93 0.51 13.14
C SER A 173 3.16 0.61 11.81
N GLY A 174 2.33 -0.39 11.50
CA GLY A 174 1.37 -0.33 10.40
C GLY A 174 0.39 0.83 10.57
N VAL A 175 -0.20 0.98 11.76
CA VAL A 175 -1.11 2.10 12.06
C VAL A 175 -0.39 3.45 11.96
N CYS A 176 0.84 3.57 12.46
CA CYS A 176 1.65 4.78 12.31
C CYS A 176 1.83 5.19 10.83
N THR A 177 2.05 4.21 9.94
CA THR A 177 2.19 4.44 8.50
C THR A 177 0.86 4.87 7.86
N ILE A 178 -0.27 4.29 8.29
CA ILE A 178 -1.61 4.73 7.88
C ILE A 178 -1.85 6.19 8.31
N MET A 179 -1.49 6.55 9.55
CA MET A 179 -1.66 7.91 10.09
C MET A 179 -0.81 8.93 9.34
N LEU A 180 0.41 8.57 8.98
CA LEU A 180 1.25 9.36 8.07
C LEU A 180 0.56 9.58 6.73
N CYS A 181 0.06 8.51 6.11
CA CYS A 181 -0.68 8.61 4.84
C CYS A 181 -1.95 9.47 4.97
N VAL A 182 -2.65 9.41 6.12
CA VAL A 182 -3.82 10.23 6.43
C VAL A 182 -3.44 11.71 6.47
N GLY A 183 -2.38 12.06 7.22
CA GLY A 183 -1.89 13.45 7.32
C GLY A 183 -1.43 14.00 5.97
N LEU A 184 -0.67 13.22 5.21
CA LEU A 184 -0.22 13.55 3.86
C LEU A 184 -1.41 13.78 2.92
N SER A 185 -2.38 12.86 2.90
CA SER A 185 -3.61 12.98 2.09
C SER A 185 -4.44 14.20 2.48
N LEU A 186 -4.48 14.54 3.77
CA LEU A 186 -5.25 15.67 4.27
C LEU A 186 -4.66 16.98 3.75
N ALA A 187 -3.33 17.14 3.87
CA ALA A 187 -2.58 18.28 3.37
C ALA A 187 -2.78 18.50 1.86
N ILE A 188 -2.74 17.41 1.06
CA ILE A 188 -3.03 17.46 -0.38
C ILE A 188 -4.45 17.96 -0.66
N VAL A 189 -5.46 17.38 0.00
CA VAL A 189 -6.88 17.68 -0.31
C VAL A 189 -7.26 19.13 0.01
N HIS A 190 -6.59 19.72 1.01
CA HIS A 190 -6.88 21.04 1.57
C HIS A 190 -5.76 22.06 1.28
N GLU A 191 -4.88 21.79 0.31
CA GLU A 191 -3.77 22.66 -0.07
C GLU A 191 -4.22 24.09 -0.37
N ASP A 192 -5.23 24.26 -1.23
CA ASP A 192 -5.74 25.59 -1.59
C ASP A 192 -6.69 26.16 -0.52
N ARG A 193 -7.69 25.36 -0.13
CA ARG A 193 -8.84 25.78 0.69
C ARG A 193 -9.29 24.63 1.58
N ILE A 194 -9.70 24.96 2.81
CA ILE A 194 -10.31 23.95 3.69
C ILE A 194 -11.72 23.61 3.19
N LYS A 195 -11.87 22.39 2.69
CA LYS A 195 -13.14 21.80 2.23
C LYS A 195 -13.91 21.18 3.39
N TRP A 196 -14.42 22.01 4.30
CA TRP A 196 -15.12 21.58 5.53
C TRP A 196 -16.20 20.53 5.31
N ARG A 197 -17.03 20.68 4.26
CA ARG A 197 -18.08 19.70 3.93
C ARG A 197 -17.51 18.30 3.67
N ASN A 198 -16.43 18.22 2.90
CA ASN A 198 -15.81 16.93 2.56
C ASN A 198 -15.14 16.30 3.78
N LEU A 199 -14.49 17.14 4.62
CA LEU A 199 -13.91 16.71 5.88
C LEU A 199 -14.99 16.10 6.80
N ILE A 200 -16.06 16.84 7.09
CA ILE A 200 -17.12 16.40 8.01
C ILE A 200 -17.80 15.14 7.50
N ILE A 201 -18.17 15.06 6.21
CA ILE A 201 -18.81 13.86 5.65
C ILE A 201 -17.89 12.64 5.78
N ARG A 202 -16.59 12.80 5.47
CA ARG A 202 -15.62 11.71 5.58
C ARG A 202 -15.44 11.27 7.03
N THR A 203 -15.22 12.23 7.94
CA THR A 203 -15.03 11.95 9.36
C THR A 203 -16.26 11.29 9.96
N LEU A 204 -17.47 11.74 9.59
CA LEU A 204 -18.72 11.13 10.06
C LEU A 204 -18.87 9.69 9.57
N LYS A 205 -18.56 9.41 8.29
CA LYS A 205 -18.57 8.02 7.77
C LYS A 205 -17.63 7.10 8.54
N LEU A 206 -16.43 7.57 8.83
CA LEU A 206 -15.44 6.80 9.62
C LEU A 206 -15.89 6.63 11.08
N GLY A 207 -16.43 7.69 11.69
CA GLY A 207 -16.96 7.64 13.06
C GLY A 207 -18.15 6.69 13.20
N VAL A 208 -19.07 6.66 12.23
CA VAL A 208 -20.19 5.71 12.21
C VAL A 208 -19.68 4.27 12.07
N ALA A 209 -18.74 4.03 11.14
CA ALA A 209 -18.13 2.70 10.99
C ALA A 209 -17.40 2.25 12.27
N ALA A 210 -16.73 3.18 12.94
CA ALA A 210 -16.05 2.94 14.21
C ALA A 210 -17.03 2.55 15.33
N GLY A 211 -18.12 3.31 15.48
CA GLY A 211 -19.19 2.98 16.43
C GLY A 211 -19.86 1.62 16.16
N ILE A 212 -20.09 1.27 14.89
CA ILE A 212 -20.62 -0.05 14.51
C ILE A 212 -19.66 -1.16 14.93
N ILE A 213 -18.35 -1.02 14.67
CA ILE A 213 -17.35 -2.03 15.03
C ILE A 213 -17.25 -2.18 16.55
N SER A 214 -17.26 -1.09 17.31
CA SER A 214 -17.31 -1.15 18.77
C SER A 214 -18.58 -1.84 19.29
N ALA A 215 -19.74 -1.54 18.70
CA ALA A 215 -21.00 -2.18 19.09
C ALA A 215 -20.98 -3.70 18.80
N LEU A 216 -20.51 -4.10 17.62
CA LEU A 216 -20.41 -5.51 17.24
C LEU A 216 -19.42 -6.26 18.15
N THR A 217 -18.25 -5.69 18.41
CA THR A 217 -17.26 -6.33 19.30
C THR A 217 -17.75 -6.42 20.73
N TYR A 218 -18.51 -5.45 21.22
CA TYR A 218 -19.14 -5.52 22.54
C TYR A 218 -20.16 -6.66 22.65
N ILE A 219 -20.88 -6.97 21.57
CA ILE A 219 -21.86 -8.06 21.54
C ILE A 219 -21.18 -9.43 21.40
N PHE A 220 -20.20 -9.55 20.50
CA PHE A 220 -19.58 -10.85 20.17
C PHE A 220 -18.38 -11.21 21.05
N ILE A 221 -17.68 -10.23 21.61
CA ILE A 221 -16.45 -10.42 22.43
C ILE A 221 -16.53 -9.51 23.68
N PRO A 222 -17.47 -9.76 24.60
CA PRO A 222 -17.73 -8.87 25.73
C PRO A 222 -16.57 -8.79 26.74
N THR A 223 -15.67 -9.79 26.73
CA THR A 223 -14.50 -9.84 27.61
C THR A 223 -13.38 -8.87 27.19
N SER A 224 -13.34 -8.47 25.92
CA SER A 224 -12.29 -7.60 25.37
C SER A 224 -12.81 -6.73 24.21
N PRO A 225 -13.80 -5.85 24.46
CA PRO A 225 -14.42 -5.04 23.41
C PRO A 225 -13.44 -4.02 22.83
N ILE A 226 -13.53 -3.75 21.52
CA ILE A 226 -12.74 -2.71 20.86
C ILE A 226 -13.37 -1.35 21.14
N TYR A 227 -12.93 -0.66 22.19
CA TYR A 227 -13.43 0.68 22.53
C TYR A 227 -12.71 1.80 21.78
N PHE A 228 -11.45 1.62 21.39
CA PHE A 228 -10.69 2.62 20.64
C PHE A 228 -9.62 2.01 19.72
N GLY A 229 -10.08 1.35 18.66
CA GLY A 229 -9.18 0.80 17.64
C GLY A 229 -8.68 1.82 16.61
N ALA A 230 -7.96 1.33 15.59
CA ALA A 230 -7.31 2.16 14.56
C ALA A 230 -8.23 3.18 13.88
N ILE A 231 -9.47 2.81 13.51
CA ILE A 231 -10.44 3.73 12.86
C ILE A 231 -10.94 4.86 13.76
N HIS A 232 -11.03 4.64 15.08
CA HIS A 232 -11.35 5.70 16.04
C HIS A 232 -10.20 6.72 16.06
N CYS A 233 -8.98 6.21 16.14
CA CYS A 233 -7.76 7.00 16.09
C CYS A 233 -7.67 7.80 14.78
N ILE A 234 -8.00 7.21 13.62
CA ILE A 234 -8.01 7.92 12.32
C ILE A 234 -9.04 9.06 12.35
N THR A 235 -10.23 8.80 12.89
CA THR A 235 -11.32 9.78 12.96
C THR A 235 -10.92 10.99 13.81
N LEU A 236 -10.38 10.74 15.01
CA LEU A 236 -9.91 11.79 15.92
C LEU A 236 -8.71 12.56 15.33
N ASN A 237 -7.67 11.86 14.89
CA ASN A 237 -6.46 12.50 14.38
C ASN A 237 -6.69 13.24 13.06
N THR A 238 -7.66 12.83 12.25
CA THR A 238 -8.08 13.61 11.07
C THR A 238 -8.55 15.01 11.47
N LEU A 239 -9.32 15.13 12.56
CA LEU A 239 -9.80 16.42 13.05
C LEU A 239 -8.68 17.25 13.67
N LEU A 240 -7.84 16.63 14.51
CA LEU A 240 -6.73 17.33 15.18
C LEU A 240 -5.67 17.82 14.19
N THR A 241 -5.35 17.02 13.17
CA THR A 241 -4.36 17.37 12.14
C THR A 241 -4.76 18.60 11.34
N MET A 242 -6.05 18.88 11.19
CA MET A 242 -6.54 20.08 10.48
C MET A 242 -6.03 21.38 11.09
N ILE A 243 -5.76 21.42 12.40
CA ILE A 243 -5.23 22.60 13.09
C ILE A 243 -3.83 22.96 12.55
N PHE A 244 -3.05 21.96 12.16
CA PHE A 244 -1.64 22.10 11.79
C PHE A 244 -1.39 22.11 10.28
N ILE A 245 -2.43 21.91 9.47
CA ILE A 245 -2.31 21.70 8.02
C ILE A 245 -1.64 22.85 7.26
N ARG A 246 -1.76 24.08 7.77
CA ARG A 246 -1.18 25.29 7.15
C ARG A 246 0.17 25.70 7.72
N VAL A 247 0.67 24.96 8.71
CA VAL A 247 1.90 25.31 9.43
C VAL A 247 2.85 24.10 9.46
N PRO A 248 3.36 23.65 8.31
CA PRO A 248 4.10 22.39 8.21
C PRO A 248 5.38 22.35 9.06
N ARG A 249 6.02 23.51 9.32
CA ARG A 249 7.16 23.60 10.23
C ARG A 249 6.77 23.29 11.68
N ILE A 250 5.63 23.82 12.13
CA ILE A 250 5.08 23.53 13.47
C ILE A 250 4.63 22.07 13.53
N ALA A 251 4.05 21.53 12.46
CA ALA A 251 3.71 20.11 12.38
C ALA A 251 4.95 19.22 12.58
N PHE A 252 6.08 19.55 11.95
CA PHE A 252 7.32 18.80 12.14
C PHE A 252 7.88 18.88 13.56
N VAL A 253 7.92 20.08 14.14
CA VAL A 253 8.33 20.25 15.54
C VAL A 253 7.39 19.48 16.48
N GLY A 254 6.08 19.50 16.21
CA GLY A 254 5.06 18.73 16.90
C GLY A 254 5.32 17.23 16.83
N PHE A 255 5.62 16.69 15.64
CA PHE A 255 6.02 15.29 15.48
C PHE A 255 7.23 14.95 16.37
N ILE A 256 8.33 15.69 16.26
CA ILE A 256 9.54 15.43 17.06
C ILE A 256 9.23 15.49 18.56
N SER A 257 8.45 16.47 19.00
CA SER A 257 8.09 16.65 20.41
C SER A 257 7.23 15.49 20.94
N ILE A 258 6.21 15.08 20.18
CA ILE A 258 5.31 13.97 20.53
C ILE A 258 6.08 12.65 20.58
N GLN A 259 6.92 12.37 19.57
CA GLN A 259 7.69 11.12 19.53
C GLN A 259 8.69 11.09 20.68
N LEU A 260 9.41 12.18 20.94
CA LEU A 260 10.34 12.22 22.08
C LEU A 260 9.61 12.00 23.41
N PHE A 261 8.47 12.66 23.62
CA PHE A 261 7.67 12.51 24.84
C PHE A 261 7.20 11.06 25.03
N THR A 262 6.64 10.45 24.00
CA THR A 262 6.10 9.09 24.07
C THR A 262 7.19 8.02 24.15
N MET A 263 8.34 8.23 23.48
CA MET A 263 9.51 7.34 23.56
C MET A 263 10.22 7.38 24.91
N MET A 264 10.06 8.47 25.68
CA MET A 264 10.49 8.53 27.08
C MET A 264 9.57 7.74 28.03
N GLY A 265 8.60 6.98 27.49
CA GLY A 265 7.63 6.21 28.27
C GLY A 265 6.56 7.09 28.94
N ARG A 266 6.43 8.35 28.54
CA ARG A 266 5.41 9.26 29.09
C ARG A 266 4.09 9.09 28.35
N VAL A 267 3.01 9.02 29.12
CA VAL A 267 1.65 8.93 28.60
C VAL A 267 1.00 10.31 28.64
N PHE A 268 0.31 10.69 27.57
CA PHE A 268 -0.39 11.98 27.53
C PHE A 268 -1.58 11.95 28.51
N PRO A 269 -1.84 13.00 29.31
CA PRO A 269 -2.89 12.95 30.33
C PRO A 269 -4.32 12.72 29.81
N LEU A 270 -4.60 13.11 28.55
CA LEU A 270 -5.87 12.86 27.88
C LEU A 270 -5.81 11.65 26.92
N GLU A 271 -4.77 10.81 27.07
CA GLU A 271 -4.72 9.53 26.38
C GLU A 271 -5.85 8.63 26.91
N ILE A 272 -6.25 7.68 26.08
CA ILE A 272 -7.33 6.77 26.41
C ILE A 272 -6.79 5.70 27.37
N PRO A 273 -7.57 5.24 28.36
CA PRO A 273 -7.11 4.25 29.33
C PRO A 273 -6.65 2.97 28.64
N MET A 274 -5.35 2.65 28.73
CA MET A 274 -4.73 1.47 28.10
C MET A 274 -4.69 0.25 29.03
N ASP A 275 -5.21 0.40 30.26
CA ASP A 275 -5.20 -0.60 31.33
C ASP A 275 -6.37 -1.59 31.26
N ARG A 276 -7.36 -1.31 30.41
CA ARG A 276 -8.56 -2.13 30.25
C ARG A 276 -8.34 -3.22 29.20
N PRO A 277 -8.84 -4.46 29.43
CA PRO A 277 -8.75 -5.53 28.44
C PRO A 277 -9.51 -5.16 27.17
N THR A 278 -8.84 -5.25 26.04
CA THR A 278 -9.37 -4.95 24.70
C THR A 278 -8.59 -5.73 23.67
N VAL A 279 -9.26 -6.11 22.58
CA VAL A 279 -8.61 -6.72 21.41
C VAL A 279 -7.69 -5.72 20.71
N ASP A 280 -8.10 -4.45 20.60
CA ASP A 280 -7.31 -3.40 19.95
C ASP A 280 -7.48 -2.07 20.69
N VAL A 281 -6.36 -1.41 20.98
CA VAL A 281 -6.32 -0.02 21.44
C VAL A 281 -5.08 0.68 20.89
N ILE A 282 -5.32 1.81 20.24
CA ILE A 282 -4.27 2.60 19.59
C ILE A 282 -4.10 3.93 20.30
N PRO A 283 -2.89 4.28 20.79
CA PRO A 283 -2.63 5.56 21.45
C PRO A 283 -2.78 6.71 20.44
N TRP A 284 -3.76 7.58 20.64
CA TRP A 284 -4.07 8.61 19.65
C TRP A 284 -3.01 9.69 19.61
N PHE A 285 -2.42 10.04 20.75
CA PHE A 285 -1.46 11.13 20.86
C PHE A 285 -0.16 10.78 20.14
N HIS A 286 0.35 9.56 20.34
CA HIS A 286 1.51 9.04 19.61
C HIS A 286 1.27 9.05 18.10
N ASN A 287 0.08 8.60 17.68
CA ASN A 287 -0.29 8.53 16.27
C ASN A 287 -0.55 9.89 15.62
N LEU A 288 -0.95 10.90 16.40
CA LEU A 288 -1.07 12.28 15.93
C LEU A 288 0.28 12.77 15.41
N GLY A 289 1.39 12.42 16.07
CA GLY A 289 2.74 12.72 15.61
C GLY A 289 2.95 12.30 14.15
N TYR A 290 2.59 11.06 13.79
CA TYR A 290 2.75 10.58 12.41
C TYR A 290 1.84 11.31 11.41
N CYS A 291 0.62 11.71 11.80
CA CYS A 291 -0.19 12.59 10.95
C CYS A 291 0.51 13.92 10.68
N LEU A 292 1.11 14.53 11.70
CA LEU A 292 1.87 15.77 11.55
C LEU A 292 3.11 15.60 10.68
N LEU A 293 3.80 14.46 10.79
CA LEU A 293 4.89 14.09 9.89
C LEU A 293 4.39 14.04 8.44
N GLY A 294 3.21 13.47 8.19
CA GLY A 294 2.57 13.47 6.87
C GLY A 294 2.31 14.88 6.32
N VAL A 295 1.86 15.81 7.16
CA VAL A 295 1.69 17.23 6.79
C VAL A 295 3.02 17.88 6.44
N TRP A 296 4.09 17.60 7.18
CA TRP A 296 5.42 18.11 6.84
C TRP A 296 5.96 17.51 5.54
N LEU A 297 5.82 16.19 5.34
CA LEU A 297 6.21 15.50 4.10
C LEU A 297 5.49 16.07 2.87
N HIS A 298 4.24 16.52 3.03
CA HIS A 298 3.54 17.26 2.00
C HIS A 298 4.31 18.52 1.58
N SER A 299 4.76 19.32 2.55
CA SER A 299 5.47 20.58 2.30
C SER A 299 6.85 20.41 1.63
N VAL A 300 7.50 19.26 1.83
CA VAL A 300 8.77 18.91 1.17
C VAL A 300 8.54 18.37 -0.25
N GLY A 301 7.29 18.14 -0.65
CA GLY A 301 6.95 17.63 -1.98
C GLY A 301 7.05 16.11 -2.11
N ALA A 302 7.10 15.36 -1.01
CA ALA A 302 7.18 13.89 -1.04
C ALA A 302 5.99 13.24 -1.76
N HIS A 303 4.84 13.90 -1.79
CA HIS A 303 3.65 13.45 -2.53
C HIS A 303 3.79 13.54 -4.05
N LYS A 304 4.73 14.34 -4.57
CA LYS A 304 4.96 14.55 -6.01
C LYS A 304 5.81 13.45 -6.64
N ILE A 305 6.38 12.55 -5.82
CA ILE A 305 7.19 11.43 -6.31
C ILE A 305 6.25 10.47 -7.05
N SER A 306 6.42 10.36 -8.36
CA SER A 306 5.65 9.44 -9.22
C SER A 306 6.44 8.20 -9.60
N ALA A 307 7.77 8.29 -9.57
CA ALA A 307 8.69 7.23 -9.92
C ALA A 307 9.91 7.22 -8.99
N ILE A 308 10.50 6.05 -8.81
CA ILE A 308 11.82 5.89 -8.20
C ILE A 308 12.72 5.15 -9.17
N GLU A 309 13.94 5.64 -9.32
CA GLU A 309 14.98 5.00 -10.11
C GLU A 309 15.87 4.17 -9.19
N LEU A 310 15.56 2.88 -9.08
CA LEU A 310 16.33 1.95 -8.25
C LEU A 310 17.58 1.42 -8.98
N ILE A 311 17.49 1.34 -10.31
CA ILE A 311 18.60 1.01 -11.21
C ILE A 311 18.76 2.20 -12.16
N PRO A 312 19.99 2.73 -12.35
CA PRO A 312 20.24 3.78 -13.31
C PRO A 312 19.69 3.45 -14.70
N GLY A 313 18.91 4.35 -15.30
CA GLY A 313 18.27 4.23 -16.60
C GLY A 313 16.95 3.45 -16.61
N ARG A 314 16.44 2.97 -15.46
CA ARG A 314 15.19 2.20 -15.40
C ARG A 314 14.24 2.73 -14.31
N PRO A 315 13.47 3.79 -14.60
CA PRO A 315 12.52 4.35 -13.63
C PRO A 315 11.36 3.38 -13.36
N MET A 316 11.01 3.23 -12.10
CA MET A 316 9.88 2.42 -11.65
C MET A 316 8.73 3.34 -11.24
N HIS A 317 7.66 3.32 -12.03
CA HIS A 317 6.47 4.12 -11.76
C HIS A 317 5.55 3.41 -10.76
N PHE A 318 5.13 4.13 -9.72
CA PHE A 318 4.24 3.60 -8.69
C PHE A 318 2.85 3.21 -9.24
N GLU A 319 2.38 3.89 -10.27
CA GLU A 319 1.07 3.65 -10.89
C GLU A 319 0.92 2.25 -11.50
N ASP A 320 2.03 1.64 -11.89
CA ASP A 320 2.04 0.33 -12.55
C ASP A 320 2.08 -0.83 -11.55
N THR A 321 1.86 -0.55 -10.27
CA THR A 321 1.87 -1.55 -9.20
C THR A 321 0.45 -1.84 -8.72
N VAL A 322 0.20 -3.10 -8.38
CA VAL A 322 -1.06 -3.52 -7.75
C VAL A 322 -1.23 -2.86 -6.36
N PHE A 323 -0.14 -2.44 -5.71
CA PHE A 323 -0.22 -1.70 -4.45
C PHE A 323 -1.02 -0.41 -4.59
N THR A 324 -0.81 0.35 -5.66
CA THR A 324 -1.58 1.57 -5.95
C THR A 324 -3.09 1.31 -6.07
N PHE A 325 -3.49 0.15 -6.63
CA PHE A 325 -4.90 -0.25 -6.67
C PHE A 325 -5.49 -0.43 -5.28
N PHE A 326 -4.83 -1.22 -4.43
CA PHE A 326 -5.27 -1.43 -3.06
C PHE A 326 -5.27 -0.14 -2.23
N GLY A 327 -4.35 0.79 -2.50
CA GLY A 327 -4.32 2.11 -1.87
C GLY A 327 -5.56 2.95 -2.18
N ARG A 328 -5.96 2.97 -3.46
CA ARG A 328 -7.17 3.67 -3.93
C ARG A 328 -8.45 3.14 -3.28
N HIS A 329 -8.49 1.84 -3.00
CA HIS A 329 -9.63 1.17 -2.37
C HIS A 329 -9.40 0.81 -0.89
N SER A 330 -8.41 1.43 -0.25
CA SER A 330 -7.95 1.08 1.10
C SER A 330 -9.06 1.03 2.16
N LEU A 331 -10.04 1.95 2.13
CA LEU A 331 -11.16 1.90 3.08
C LEU A 331 -12.07 0.68 2.83
N THR A 332 -12.36 0.37 1.57
CA THR A 332 -13.15 -0.80 1.21
C THR A 332 -12.42 -2.08 1.62
N VAL A 333 -11.12 -2.17 1.34
CA VAL A 333 -10.27 -3.30 1.75
C VAL A 333 -10.22 -3.41 3.28
N TYR A 334 -10.12 -2.29 3.99
CA TYR A 334 -10.15 -2.26 5.45
C TYR A 334 -11.47 -2.80 6.01
N LEU A 335 -12.61 -2.37 5.50
CA LEU A 335 -13.89 -2.87 6.00
C LEU A 335 -14.17 -4.32 5.56
N ALA A 336 -13.74 -4.69 4.36
CA ALA A 336 -13.94 -6.02 3.79
C ALA A 336 -13.14 -7.11 4.52
N HIS A 337 -11.96 -6.79 5.10
CA HIS A 337 -11.26 -7.77 5.95
C HIS A 337 -11.80 -7.79 7.38
N MET A 338 -12.14 -6.63 7.96
CA MET A 338 -12.49 -6.51 9.37
C MET A 338 -13.86 -7.14 9.70
N LEU A 339 -14.90 -6.88 8.89
CA LEU A 339 -16.26 -7.35 9.22
C LEU A 339 -16.41 -8.87 9.18
N PRO A 340 -15.93 -9.60 8.15
CA PRO A 340 -16.00 -11.05 8.13
C PRO A 340 -15.13 -11.67 9.23
N ALA A 341 -13.93 -11.14 9.47
CA ALA A 341 -13.04 -11.61 10.53
C ALA A 341 -13.71 -11.54 11.91
N LEU A 342 -14.32 -10.40 12.24
CA LEU A 342 -15.04 -10.22 13.50
C LEU A 342 -16.26 -11.12 13.62
N PHE A 343 -17.03 -11.30 12.54
CA PHE A 343 -18.20 -12.18 12.54
C PHE A 343 -17.79 -13.64 12.76
N ILE A 344 -16.81 -14.12 11.99
CA ILE A 344 -16.34 -15.52 12.04
C ILE A 344 -15.72 -15.82 13.41
N LEU A 345 -14.85 -14.94 13.92
CA LEU A 345 -14.27 -15.11 15.26
C LEU A 345 -15.33 -15.00 16.36
N GLY A 346 -16.25 -14.04 16.25
CA GLY A 346 -17.35 -13.85 17.19
C GLY A 346 -18.24 -15.08 17.30
N VAL A 347 -18.62 -15.68 16.17
CA VAL A 347 -19.38 -16.95 16.15
C VAL A 347 -18.57 -18.09 16.74
N HIS A 348 -17.28 -18.20 16.42
CA HIS A 348 -16.42 -19.25 16.98
C HIS A 348 -16.29 -19.15 18.50
N VAL A 349 -16.00 -17.94 19.01
CA VAL A 349 -15.96 -17.68 20.45
C VAL A 349 -17.32 -18.00 21.06
N TYR A 350 -18.41 -17.43 20.54
CA TYR A 350 -19.75 -17.68 21.04
C TYR A 350 -20.10 -19.19 21.09
N SER A 351 -19.68 -19.97 20.08
CA SER A 351 -19.88 -21.42 20.03
C SER A 351 -19.04 -22.23 21.03
N LYS A 352 -17.98 -21.66 21.61
CA LYS A 352 -17.21 -22.28 22.70
C LYS A 352 -17.81 -21.98 24.09
N TRP A 353 -18.69 -20.97 24.19
CA TRP A 353 -19.35 -20.58 25.45
C TRP A 353 -20.65 -21.34 25.72
N TRP A 354 -21.26 -21.93 24.69
CA TRP A 354 -22.45 -22.78 24.75
C TRP A 354 -22.09 -24.21 24.35
#